data_AF-G7H5S6-F1
#
_entry.id   AF-G7H5S6-F1
#
_cell.length_a   1.000
_cell.length_b   1.000
_cell.length_c   1.000
_cell.angle_alpha   90.00
_cell.angle_beta   90.00
_cell.angle_gamma   90.00
#
_symmetry.space_group_name_H-M   'P 1'
#
loop_
_entity.id
_entity.type
_entity.pdbx_description
1 polymer ?
#
loop_
_entity_poly.entity_id
_entity_poly.type
_entity_poly.pdbx_seq_one_letter_code
_entity_poly.pdbx_strand_id
1 'polypeptide(L)'
;MIDRLVMAGIVVVAGLVVAAAVGPLRPHALLVGGAVAAVILGVLRLSISLGARSAPPPQPWDSERDDALVRWQARTRNLIAWADGTRGDWDRHLRPILAREFLMATGNRHGAARRGATAGTLGATGRMTFGPELWPWVDPLGANYADRDQPGPGRDTLDAILKQLEQL
;
A
#
# COMPACT_ATOMS: atom_id res chain seq x y z
N MET A 1 -36.53 15.47 7.87
CA MET A 1 -37.29 15.81 6.63
C MET A 1 -36.74 15.09 5.39
N ILE A 2 -35.45 14.75 5.36
CA ILE A 2 -34.76 14.02 4.26
C ILE A 2 -35.29 12.58 4.09
N ASP A 3 -35.58 11.86 5.18
CA ASP A 3 -36.06 10.47 5.10
C ASP A 3 -37.40 10.32 4.36
N ARG A 4 -38.28 11.32 4.46
CA ARG A 4 -39.58 11.33 3.76
C ARG A 4 -39.42 11.55 2.26
N LEU A 5 -38.41 12.31 1.85
CA LEU A 5 -38.12 12.59 0.46
C LEU A 5 -37.45 11.38 -0.22
N VAL A 6 -36.58 10.68 0.51
CA VAL A 6 -35.98 9.41 0.08
C VAL A 6 -37.04 8.31 0.00
N MET A 7 -37.91 8.17 1.01
CA MET A 7 -39.05 7.24 0.96
C MET A 7 -39.99 7.53 -0.22
N ALA A 8 -40.32 8.81 -0.44
CA ALA A 8 -41.19 9.20 -1.55
C ALA A 8 -40.55 8.86 -2.91
N GLY A 9 -39.24 9.06 -3.06
CA GLY A 9 -38.49 8.66 -4.25
C GLY A 9 -38.53 7.14 -4.49
N ILE A 10 -38.34 6.34 -3.44
CA ILE A 10 -38.40 4.87 -3.52
C ILE A 10 -39.81 4.40 -3.91
N VAL A 11 -40.86 4.98 -3.32
CA VAL A 11 -42.25 4.61 -3.60
C VAL A 11 -42.64 4.93 -5.05
N VAL A 12 -42.20 6.07 -5.58
CA VAL A 12 -42.46 6.45 -6.98
C VAL A 12 -41.75 5.51 -7.96
N VAL A 13 -40.50 5.14 -7.68
CA VAL A 13 -39.74 4.18 -8.51
C VAL A 13 -40.35 2.78 -8.46
N ALA A 14 -40.73 2.31 -7.27
CA ALA A 14 -41.40 1.02 -7.10
C ALA A 14 -42.76 0.98 -7.84
N GLY A 15 -43.53 2.07 -7.77
CA GLY A 15 -44.80 2.19 -8.50
C GLY A 15 -44.63 2.14 -10.02
N LEU A 16 -43.59 2.81 -10.55
CA LEU A 16 -43.29 2.81 -11.98
C LEU A 16 -42.84 1.42 -12.48
N VAL A 17 -42.06 0.70 -11.68
CA VAL A 17 -41.62 -0.68 -11.98
C VAL A 17 -42.81 -1.65 -11.99
N VAL A 18 -43.69 -1.58 -11.00
CA VAL A 18 -44.88 -2.45 -10.90
C VAL A 18 -45.87 -2.17 -12.03
N ALA A 19 -46.08 -0.91 -12.40
CA ALA A 19 -46.95 -0.53 -13.51
C ALA A 19 -46.42 -1.07 -14.86
N ALA A 20 -45.10 -1.06 -15.06
CA ALA A 20 -44.48 -1.60 -16.26
C ALA A 20 -44.46 -3.14 -16.31
N ALA A 21 -44.48 -3.82 -15.16
CA ALA A 21 -44.49 -5.28 -15.06
C ALA A 21 -45.88 -5.90 -15.31
N VAL A 22 -46.96 -5.20 -14.97
CA VAL A 22 -48.35 -5.71 -15.06
C VAL A 22 -49.10 -5.19 -16.29
N GLY A 23 -48.63 -4.12 -16.94
CA GLY A 23 -49.30 -3.49 -18.09
C GLY A 23 -48.99 -4.12 -19.47
N PRO A 24 -49.75 -3.75 -20.51
CA PRO A 24 -49.62 -4.25 -21.90
C PRO A 24 -48.33 -3.82 -22.62
N LEU A 25 -47.35 -3.24 -21.91
CA LEU A 25 -46.12 -2.67 -22.45
C LEU A 25 -44.94 -3.65 -22.51
N ARG A 26 -45.17 -4.97 -22.46
CA ARG A 26 -44.13 -6.01 -22.66
C ARG A 26 -43.14 -5.72 -23.80
N PRO A 27 -43.52 -5.21 -25.00
CA PRO A 27 -42.53 -4.90 -26.04
C PRO A 27 -41.57 -3.75 -25.70
N HIS A 28 -41.83 -2.96 -24.66
CA HIS A 28 -41.03 -1.81 -24.24
C HIS A 28 -40.22 -2.09 -22.96
N ALA A 29 -40.11 -3.36 -22.54
CA ALA A 29 -39.41 -3.76 -21.32
C ALA A 29 -37.94 -3.28 -21.26
N LEU A 30 -37.25 -3.17 -22.40
CA LEU A 30 -35.90 -2.63 -22.47
C LEU A 30 -35.84 -1.12 -22.17
N LEU A 31 -36.81 -0.34 -22.67
CA LEU A 31 -36.91 1.09 -22.37
C LEU A 31 -37.25 1.33 -20.89
N VAL A 32 -38.10 0.48 -20.32
CA VAL A 32 -38.42 0.49 -18.90
C VAL A 32 -37.18 0.16 -18.07
N GLY A 33 -36.45 -0.90 -18.42
CA GLY A 33 -35.21 -1.27 -17.74
C GLY A 33 -34.15 -0.16 -17.80
N GLY A 34 -34.00 0.47 -18.96
CA GLY A 34 -33.13 1.63 -19.14
C GLY A 34 -33.56 2.82 -18.29
N ALA A 35 -34.86 3.13 -18.22
CA ALA A 35 -35.38 4.20 -17.39
C ALA A 35 -35.13 3.95 -15.89
N VAL A 36 -35.34 2.72 -15.43
CA VAL A 36 -35.07 2.33 -14.04
C VAL A 36 -33.58 2.44 -13.71
N ALA A 37 -32.70 1.95 -14.59
CA ALA A 37 -31.25 2.08 -14.41
C ALA A 37 -30.80 3.54 -14.40
N ALA A 38 -31.36 4.38 -15.28
CA ALA A 38 -31.08 5.81 -15.32
C ALA A 38 -31.53 6.54 -14.04
N VAL A 39 -32.68 6.16 -13.49
CA VAL A 39 -33.16 6.72 -12.21
C VAL A 39 -32.29 6.27 -11.04
N ILE A 40 -31.91 4.99 -10.97
CA ILE A 40 -31.01 4.48 -9.93
C ILE A 40 -29.66 5.20 -10.00
N LEU A 41 -29.07 5.31 -11.19
CA LEU A 41 -27.82 6.05 -11.40
C LEU A 41 -27.98 7.53 -11.04
N GLY A 42 -29.09 8.16 -11.43
CA GLY A 42 -29.40 9.55 -11.10
C GLY A 42 -29.51 9.80 -9.61
N VAL A 43 -30.22 8.93 -8.89
CA VAL A 43 -30.36 8.99 -7.42
C VAL A 43 -29.01 8.77 -6.75
N LEU A 44 -28.21 7.80 -7.20
CA LEU A 44 -26.87 7.55 -6.66
C LEU A 44 -25.93 8.75 -6.89
N ARG A 45 -25.97 9.36 -8.09
CA ARG A 45 -25.21 10.58 -8.40
C ARG A 45 -25.66 11.75 -7.51
N LEU A 46 -26.97 11.88 -7.31
CA LEU A 46 -27.54 12.94 -6.48
C LEU A 46 -27.20 12.72 -5.00
N SER A 47 -27.25 11.49 -4.49
CA SER A 47 -26.89 11.17 -3.10
C SER A 47 -25.41 11.42 -2.82
N ILE A 48 -24.52 11.10 -3.77
CA ILE A 48 -23.08 11.40 -3.65
C ILE A 48 -22.84 12.91 -3.64
N SER A 49 -23.49 13.65 -4.55
CA SER A 49 -23.31 15.11 -4.65
C SER A 49 -23.97 15.91 -3.53
N LEU A 50 -25.13 15.48 -3.02
CA LEU A 50 -25.77 16.06 -1.85
C LEU A 50 -25.01 15.66 -0.57
N GLY A 51 -24.56 14.41 -0.48
CA GLY A 51 -23.71 13.92 0.60
C GLY A 51 -22.38 14.67 0.68
N ALA A 52 -21.78 15.03 -0.47
CA ALA A 52 -20.58 15.87 -0.52
C ALA A 52 -20.84 17.33 -0.07
N ARG A 53 -22.08 17.83 -0.22
CA ARG A 53 -22.48 19.18 0.26
C ARG A 53 -22.86 19.19 1.73
N SER A 54 -23.28 18.05 2.28
CA SER A 54 -23.60 17.86 3.70
C SER A 54 -22.50 17.15 4.47
N ALA A 55 -21.37 16.83 3.82
CA ALA A 55 -20.20 16.32 4.48
C ALA A 55 -19.75 17.36 5.52
N PRO A 56 -19.53 16.95 6.79
CA PRO A 56 -18.87 17.81 7.75
C PRO A 56 -17.59 18.36 7.12
N PRO A 57 -17.19 19.61 7.42
CA PRO A 57 -15.90 20.11 6.98
C PRO A 57 -14.82 19.08 7.37
N PRO A 58 -13.88 18.76 6.46
CA PRO A 58 -12.85 17.76 6.74
C PRO A 58 -12.17 18.11 8.04
N GLN A 59 -12.15 17.15 8.96
CA GLN A 59 -11.49 17.37 10.24
C GLN A 59 -9.98 17.37 10.00
N PRO A 60 -9.19 18.12 10.78
CA PRO A 60 -7.73 18.17 10.61
C PRO A 60 -7.06 16.78 10.55
N TRP A 61 -7.57 15.82 11.31
CA TRP A 61 -7.06 14.43 11.33
C TRP A 61 -7.32 13.64 10.04
N ASP A 62 -8.30 14.03 9.23
CA ASP A 62 -8.58 13.37 7.95
C ASP A 62 -7.49 13.73 6.94
N SER A 63 -7.17 15.03 6.85
CA SER A 63 -6.04 15.52 6.04
C SER A 63 -4.70 14.95 6.51
N GLU A 64 -4.46 14.85 7.82
CA GLU A 64 -3.23 14.27 8.35
C GLU A 64 -3.06 12.78 8.00
N ARG A 65 -4.16 12.01 8.02
CA ARG A 65 -4.17 10.60 7.61
C ARG A 65 -3.89 10.45 6.12
N ASP A 66 -4.56 11.25 5.29
CA ASP A 66 -4.36 11.25 3.84
C ASP A 66 -2.90 11.62 3.51
N ASP A 67 -2.36 12.65 4.15
CA ASP A 67 -0.96 13.04 4.01
C ASP A 67 0.01 11.95 4.48
N ALA A 68 -0.31 11.24 5.56
CA ALA A 68 0.51 10.13 6.05
C ALA A 68 0.55 8.98 5.04
N LEU A 69 -0.58 8.64 4.43
CA LEU A 69 -0.66 7.62 3.39
C LEU A 69 0.12 8.01 2.14
N VAL A 70 -0.03 9.27 1.68
CA VAL A 70 0.73 9.78 0.53
C VAL A 70 2.23 9.74 0.79
N ARG A 71 2.68 10.15 1.98
CA ARG A 71 4.09 10.06 2.38
C ARG A 71 4.58 8.62 2.45
N TRP A 72 3.78 7.71 3.00
CA TRP A 72 4.14 6.29 3.07
C TRP A 72 4.24 5.67 1.68
N GLN A 73 3.32 5.99 0.77
CA GLN A 73 3.36 5.52 -0.61
C GLN A 73 4.57 6.05 -1.37
N ALA A 74 4.87 7.35 -1.23
CA ALA A 74 6.04 7.97 -1.84
C ALA A 74 7.35 7.33 -1.33
N ARG A 75 7.46 7.13 0.00
CA ARG A 75 8.60 6.45 0.61
C ARG A 75 8.77 5.02 0.10
N THR A 76 7.68 4.25 0.04
CA THR A 76 7.71 2.85 -0.41
C THR A 76 8.11 2.76 -1.88
N ARG A 77 7.59 3.66 -2.72
CA ARG A 77 7.98 3.73 -4.14
C ARG A 77 9.47 4.02 -4.31
N ASN A 78 10.04 4.92 -3.51
CA ASN A 78 11.47 5.21 -3.55
C ASN A 78 12.31 4.00 -3.11
N LEU A 79 11.91 3.29 -2.07
CA LEU A 79 12.59 2.06 -1.62
C LEU A 79 12.60 0.99 -2.71
N ILE A 80 11.46 0.80 -3.39
CA ILE A 80 11.37 -0.15 -4.52
C ILE A 80 12.27 0.31 -5.67
N ALA A 81 12.24 1.60 -6.03
CA ALA A 81 13.06 2.14 -7.10
C ALA A 81 14.56 1.96 -6.82
N TRP A 82 15.01 2.09 -5.57
CA TRP A 82 16.41 1.83 -5.19
C TRP A 82 16.77 0.34 -5.21
N ALA A 83 15.80 -0.55 -5.02
CA ALA A 83 16.02 -1.99 -5.10
C ALA A 83 16.26 -2.45 -6.55
N ASP A 84 15.54 -1.85 -7.49
CA ASP A 84 15.67 -2.08 -8.94
C ASP A 84 16.81 -1.26 -9.59
N GLY A 85 17.40 -0.32 -8.83
CA GLY A 85 18.40 0.61 -9.30
C GLY A 85 19.82 0.06 -9.29
N THR A 86 20.76 0.92 -8.92
CA THR A 86 22.18 0.59 -8.89
C THR A 86 22.62 0.00 -7.56
N ARG A 87 23.78 -0.66 -7.55
CA ARG A 87 24.43 -1.12 -6.32
C ARG A 87 24.69 0.03 -5.35
N GLY A 88 25.03 1.22 -5.86
CA GLY A 88 25.21 2.43 -5.05
C GLY A 88 23.93 2.86 -4.34
N ASP A 89 22.78 2.79 -5.02
CA ASP A 89 21.48 3.12 -4.42
C ASP A 89 21.10 2.13 -3.32
N TRP A 90 21.38 0.84 -3.54
CA TRP A 90 21.21 -0.21 -2.54
C TRP A 90 22.04 0.07 -1.28
N ASP A 91 23.35 0.27 -1.46
CA ASP A 91 24.28 0.47 -0.35
C ASP A 91 23.98 1.73 0.45
N ARG A 92 23.50 2.79 -0.21
CA ARG A 92 23.18 4.06 0.44
C ARG A 92 21.84 4.05 1.18
N HIS A 93 20.81 3.40 0.63
CA HIS A 93 19.45 3.54 1.14
C HIS A 93 18.86 2.24 1.74
N LEU A 94 19.08 1.09 1.12
CA LEU A 94 18.48 -0.19 1.53
C LEU A 94 19.31 -0.90 2.59
N ARG A 95 20.62 -1.03 2.37
CA ARG A 95 21.55 -1.75 3.28
C ARG A 95 21.49 -1.24 4.73
N PRO A 96 21.48 0.08 5.02
CA PRO A 96 21.41 0.56 6.40
C PRO A 96 20.10 0.19 7.10
N ILE A 97 18.99 0.16 6.36
CA ILE A 97 17.67 -0.23 6.90
C ILE A 97 17.68 -1.73 7.20
N LEU A 98 18.06 -2.56 6.23
CA LEU A 98 18.13 -4.02 6.39
C LEU A 98 19.04 -4.44 7.53
N ALA A 99 20.24 -3.85 7.61
CA ALA A 99 21.20 -4.13 8.68
C ALA A 99 20.62 -3.75 10.05
N ARG A 100 19.91 -2.63 10.15
CA ARG A 100 19.29 -2.19 11.40
C ARG A 100 18.17 -3.13 11.84
N GLU A 101 17.29 -3.52 10.93
CA GLU A 101 16.20 -4.46 11.24
C GLU A 101 16.76 -5.83 11.65
N PHE A 102 17.79 -6.35 10.97
CA PHE A 102 18.49 -7.56 11.38
C PHE A 102 19.09 -7.44 12.79
N LEU A 103 19.75 -6.32 13.09
CA LEU A 103 20.33 -6.08 14.42
C LEU A 103 19.26 -5.98 15.51
N MET A 104 18.09 -5.44 15.18
CA MET A 104 16.95 -5.37 16.10
C MET A 104 16.35 -6.76 16.34
N ALA A 105 16.14 -7.56 15.30
CA ALA A 105 15.62 -8.92 15.38
C ALA A 105 16.55 -9.86 16.16
N THR A 106 17.87 -9.78 15.90
CA THR A 106 18.88 -10.62 16.58
C THR A 106 19.19 -10.20 18.02
N GLY A 107 18.50 -9.20 18.57
CA GLY A 107 18.68 -8.76 19.96
C GLY A 107 20.02 -8.09 20.27
N ASN A 108 20.84 -7.81 19.25
CA ASN A 108 22.20 -7.27 19.38
C ASN A 108 22.24 -5.76 19.66
N ARG A 109 21.32 -5.24 20.50
CA ARG A 109 21.28 -3.82 20.89
C ARG A 109 22.50 -3.34 21.69
N HIS A 110 23.30 -4.24 22.29
CA HIS A 110 24.35 -3.85 23.25
C HIS A 110 25.82 -3.92 22.74
N GLY A 111 26.06 -4.11 21.43
CA GLY A 111 27.39 -4.54 20.95
C GLY A 111 28.16 -3.63 20.00
N ALA A 112 27.55 -2.60 19.41
CA ALA A 112 28.26 -1.70 18.48
C ALA A 112 29.36 -0.86 19.17
N ALA A 113 29.36 -0.81 20.51
CA ALA A 113 30.36 -0.12 21.32
C ALA A 113 31.71 -0.87 21.46
N ARG A 114 31.88 -2.08 20.91
CA ARG A 114 33.16 -2.82 20.95
C ARG A 114 33.60 -3.23 19.54
N ARG A 115 33.90 -2.22 18.73
CA ARG A 115 34.24 -2.19 17.28
C ARG A 115 35.38 -3.10 16.76
N GLY A 116 35.70 -4.22 17.41
CA GLY A 116 36.78 -5.12 16.96
C GLY A 116 36.46 -6.62 17.02
N ALA A 117 35.69 -7.07 18.01
CA ALA A 117 35.46 -8.51 18.24
C ALA A 117 34.10 -9.02 17.72
N THR A 118 33.10 -8.14 17.57
CA THR A 118 31.71 -8.51 17.22
C THR A 118 31.44 -8.53 15.71
N ALA A 119 32.30 -7.95 14.86
CA ALA A 119 32.11 -7.98 13.42
C ALA A 119 32.18 -9.41 12.85
N GLY A 120 33.10 -10.23 13.36
CA GLY A 120 33.22 -11.64 12.97
C GLY A 120 32.02 -12.47 13.41
N THR A 121 31.56 -12.30 14.66
CA THR A 121 30.40 -13.03 15.20
C THR A 121 29.11 -12.62 14.49
N LEU A 122 28.91 -11.32 14.24
CA LEU A 122 27.76 -10.82 13.49
C LEU A 122 27.75 -11.32 12.05
N GLY A 123 28.92 -11.33 11.39
CA GLY A 123 29.09 -11.91 10.05
C GLY A 123 28.84 -13.42 10.02
N ALA A 124 29.21 -14.15 11.07
CA ALA A 124 28.93 -15.57 11.19
C ALA A 124 27.43 -15.84 11.39
N THR A 125 26.78 -15.16 12.35
CA THR A 125 25.32 -15.25 12.55
C THR A 125 24.57 -14.85 11.29
N GLY A 126 24.99 -13.77 10.65
CA GLY A 126 24.44 -13.29 9.39
C GLY A 126 24.49 -14.30 8.25
N ARG A 127 25.64 -14.94 8.05
CA ARG A 127 25.79 -16.02 7.05
C ARG A 127 25.04 -17.29 7.43
N MET A 128 24.89 -17.62 8.72
CA MET A 128 24.09 -18.76 9.16
C MET A 128 22.59 -18.51 8.97
N THR A 129 22.15 -17.27 9.17
CA THR A 129 20.78 -16.85 8.92
C THR A 129 20.51 -16.76 7.42
N PHE A 130 21.12 -15.82 6.71
CA PHE A 130 20.77 -15.49 5.32
C PHE A 130 21.48 -16.34 4.26
N GLY A 131 22.51 -17.10 4.63
CA GLY A 131 23.38 -17.76 3.68
C GLY A 131 24.44 -16.85 3.05
N PRO A 132 25.36 -17.42 2.26
CA PRO A 132 26.51 -16.70 1.68
C PRO A 132 26.14 -15.74 0.54
N GLU A 133 25.00 -15.96 -0.13
CA GLU A 133 24.59 -15.14 -1.29
C GLU A 133 23.84 -13.87 -0.89
N LEU A 134 22.99 -13.94 0.14
CA LEU A 134 22.18 -12.81 0.61
C LEU A 134 22.92 -11.94 1.64
N TRP A 135 23.79 -12.54 2.46
CA TRP A 135 24.53 -11.83 3.51
C TRP A 135 25.31 -10.60 3.00
N PRO A 136 26.04 -10.65 1.87
CA PRO A 136 26.80 -9.49 1.37
C PRO A 136 25.96 -8.23 1.12
N TRP A 137 24.65 -8.37 0.94
CA TRP A 137 23.71 -7.28 0.68
C TRP A 137 23.09 -6.68 1.95
N VAL A 138 23.15 -7.42 3.06
CA VAL A 138 22.68 -7.00 4.39
C VAL A 138 23.84 -6.53 5.28
N ASP A 139 25.05 -7.05 5.04
CA ASP A 139 26.23 -6.76 5.85
C ASP A 139 26.50 -5.24 5.94
N PRO A 140 26.48 -4.62 7.14
CA PRO A 140 26.73 -3.19 7.30
C PRO A 140 28.14 -2.77 6.86
N LEU A 141 29.11 -3.69 6.85
CA LEU A 141 30.50 -3.42 6.43
C LEU A 141 30.79 -3.78 4.98
N GLY A 142 29.84 -4.42 4.28
CA GLY A 142 30.02 -4.90 2.89
C GLY A 142 29.77 -3.84 1.81
N ALA A 143 29.61 -2.57 2.17
CA ALA A 143 29.34 -1.50 1.20
C ALA A 143 30.57 -1.28 0.31
N ASN A 144 30.37 -1.27 -1.01
CA ASN A 144 31.45 -1.05 -1.97
C ASN A 144 31.14 0.13 -2.89
N TYR A 145 31.83 1.25 -2.66
CA TYR A 145 31.65 2.47 -3.42
C TYR A 145 32.34 2.46 -4.80
N ALA A 146 33.27 1.54 -5.05
CA ALA A 146 33.95 1.44 -6.35
C ALA A 146 33.01 0.91 -7.44
N ASP A 147 32.10 0.01 -7.07
CA ASP A 147 31.18 -0.69 -7.99
C ASP A 147 29.77 -0.09 -7.96
N ARG A 148 29.63 1.17 -7.55
CA ARG A 148 28.34 1.81 -7.33
C ARG A 148 27.45 1.84 -8.58
N ASP A 149 28.05 1.92 -9.77
CA ASP A 149 27.34 2.04 -11.04
C ASP A 149 26.95 0.67 -11.64
N GLN A 150 27.35 -0.43 -10.98
CA GLN A 150 26.91 -1.76 -11.36
C GLN A 150 25.41 -1.93 -11.05
N PRO A 151 24.70 -2.79 -11.83
CA PRO A 151 23.32 -3.13 -11.52
C PRO A 151 23.21 -3.67 -10.08
N GLY A 152 22.19 -3.21 -9.36
CA GLY A 152 21.90 -3.68 -8.02
C GLY A 152 21.47 -5.16 -8.02
N PRO A 153 21.36 -5.78 -6.83
CA PRO A 153 20.95 -7.17 -6.70
C PRO A 153 19.48 -7.42 -7.10
N GLY A 154 18.71 -6.37 -7.34
CA GLY A 154 17.33 -6.44 -7.80
C GLY A 154 16.33 -6.77 -6.70
N ARG A 155 15.05 -6.72 -7.09
CA ARG A 155 13.91 -6.93 -6.18
C ARG A 155 13.78 -8.35 -5.66
N ASP A 156 14.17 -9.35 -6.43
CA ASP A 156 14.09 -10.76 -6.00
C ASP A 156 14.98 -11.02 -4.80
N THR A 157 16.18 -10.42 -4.78
CA THR A 157 17.10 -10.48 -3.65
C THR A 157 16.53 -9.76 -2.42
N LEU A 158 15.90 -8.60 -2.62
CA LEU A 158 15.23 -7.88 -1.53
C LEU A 158 14.10 -8.72 -0.91
N ASP A 159 13.26 -9.33 -1.75
CA ASP A 159 12.14 -10.16 -1.30
C ASP A 159 12.64 -11.39 -0.51
N ALA A 160 13.71 -12.03 -0.97
CA ALA A 160 14.33 -13.15 -0.25
C ALA A 160 14.86 -12.73 1.13
N ILE A 161 15.55 -11.59 1.22
CA ILE A 161 16.05 -11.05 2.51
C ILE A 161 14.88 -10.73 3.44
N LEU A 162 13.84 -10.08 2.95
CA LEU A 162 12.68 -9.69 3.76
C LEU A 162 11.91 -10.90 4.29
N LYS A 163 11.66 -11.91 3.45
CA LYS A 163 11.03 -13.17 3.89
C LYS A 163 11.81 -13.84 5.01
N GLN A 164 13.13 -13.76 4.94
CA GLN A 164 13.98 -14.38 5.94
C GLN A 164 14.04 -13.55 7.22
N LEU A 165 14.02 -12.22 7.13
CA LEU A 165 13.87 -11.33 8.29
C LEU A 165 12.54 -11.53 9.01
N GLU A 166 11.45 -11.81 8.27
CA GLU A 166 10.13 -12.10 8.86
C GLU A 166 10.10 -13.42 9.65
N GLN A 167 11.00 -14.35 9.36
CA GLN A 167 11.10 -15.66 10.02
C GLN A 167 11.99 -15.65 11.28
N LEU A 168 12.67 -14.54 11.57
CA LEU A 168 13.53 -14.36 12.74
C LEU A 168 12.75 -13.84 13.95
#